data_AF-A0A3C0NLN0-F1
#
_entry.id   AF-A0A3C0NLN0-F1
#
_cell.length_a   1.000
_cell.length_b   1.000
_cell.length_c   1.000
_cell.angle_alpha   90.00
_cell.angle_beta   90.00
_cell.angle_gamma   90.00
#
_symmetry.space_group_name_H-M   'P 1'
#
loop_
_entity.id
_entity.type
_entity.pdbx_description
1 polymer ?
#
loop_
_entity_poly.entity_id
_entity_poly.type
_entity_poly.pdbx_seq_one_letter_code
_entity_poly.pdbx_strand_id
1 'polypeptide(L)'
;MKDILTAPFVVEMIRTTTNMYNHGWDERNGGNISLLLEEADVKDYLDTDAVIRAIPTGFSAPELDGKYFLVTGTGKYFKNVQYAPDVNLGLVRIANGGETAELLWGFTDGGKFTSEFPAHMMSH
;
A
#
# COMPACT_ATOMS: atom_id res chain seq x y z
N MET A 1 19.19 -3.25 -6.20
CA MET A 1 17.83 -2.72 -6.41
C MET A 1 17.86 -1.21 -6.32
N LYS A 2 16.97 -0.52 -7.03
CA LYS A 2 16.81 0.95 -6.93
C LYS A 2 16.17 1.31 -5.59
N ASP A 3 16.33 2.55 -5.16
CA ASP A 3 15.62 3.05 -3.98
C ASP A 3 14.12 3.20 -4.29
N ILE A 4 13.27 2.46 -3.58
CA ILE A 4 11.81 2.48 -3.76
C ILE A 4 11.19 3.86 -3.51
N LEU A 5 11.81 4.73 -2.70
CA LEU A 5 11.33 6.09 -2.49
C LEU A 5 11.46 6.95 -3.76
N THR A 6 12.26 6.51 -4.73
CA THR A 6 12.38 7.15 -6.05
C THR A 6 11.45 6.54 -7.10
N ALA A 7 10.72 5.48 -6.76
CA ALA A 7 9.82 4.81 -7.70
C ALA A 7 8.67 5.74 -8.11
N PRO A 8 8.33 5.84 -9.42
CA PRO A 8 7.28 6.74 -9.89
C PRO A 8 5.95 6.55 -9.17
N PHE A 9 5.57 5.30 -8.86
CA PHE A 9 4.32 4.99 -8.17
C PHE A 9 4.31 5.44 -6.68
N VAL A 10 5.46 5.42 -5.99
CA VAL A 10 5.57 5.95 -4.62
C VAL A 10 5.55 7.47 -4.64
N VAL A 11 6.32 8.09 -5.54
CA VAL A 11 6.37 9.56 -5.68
C VAL A 11 4.98 10.11 -6.01
N GLU A 12 4.24 9.46 -6.89
CA GLU A 12 2.89 9.91 -7.26
C GLU A 12 1.87 9.70 -6.14
N MET A 13 1.97 8.60 -5.37
CA MET A 13 1.17 8.40 -4.16
C MET A 13 1.42 9.49 -3.11
N ILE A 14 2.69 9.87 -2.90
CA ILE A 14 3.08 10.96 -1.99
C ILE A 14 2.47 12.29 -2.47
N ARG A 15 2.61 12.62 -3.76
CA ARG A 15 2.04 13.84 -4.33
C ARG A 15 0.52 13.88 -4.20
N THR A 16 -0.14 12.77 -4.51
CA THR A 16 -1.61 12.66 -4.46
C THR A 16 -2.13 12.89 -3.06
N THR A 17 -1.64 12.13 -2.07
CA THR A 17 -2.05 12.27 -0.66
C THR A 17 -1.73 13.67 -0.11
N THR A 18 -0.61 14.27 -0.51
CA THR A 18 -0.25 15.65 -0.14
C THR A 18 -1.23 16.67 -0.72
N ASN A 19 -1.58 16.54 -2.00
CA ASN A 19 -2.52 17.46 -2.66
C ASN A 19 -3.93 17.35 -2.05
N MET A 20 -4.42 16.12 -1.84
CA MET A 20 -5.75 15.92 -1.26
C MET A 20 -5.83 16.49 0.16
N TYR A 21 -4.77 16.32 0.97
CA TYR A 21 -4.68 16.97 2.28
C TYR A 21 -4.65 18.50 2.18
N ASN A 22 -3.88 19.08 1.25
CA ASN A 22 -3.83 20.52 1.03
C ASN A 22 -5.18 21.11 0.57
N HIS A 23 -6.02 20.31 -0.08
CA HIS A 23 -7.40 20.68 -0.42
C HIS A 23 -8.38 20.56 0.75
N GLY A 24 -7.94 20.04 1.90
CA GLY A 24 -8.76 19.90 3.11
C GLY A 24 -9.76 18.74 3.05
N TRP A 25 -9.55 17.75 2.17
CA TRP A 25 -10.47 16.62 2.01
C TRP A 25 -10.26 15.52 3.05
N ASP A 26 -9.02 15.37 3.52
CA ASP A 26 -8.58 14.21 4.31
C ASP A 26 -8.15 14.64 5.72
N GLU A 27 -9.12 15.10 6.51
CA GLU A 27 -8.84 15.44 7.91
C GLU A 27 -8.47 14.19 8.73
N ARG A 28 -7.51 14.35 9.65
CA ARG A 28 -7.01 13.27 10.51
C ARG A 28 -6.59 12.03 9.67
N ASN A 29 -7.30 10.92 9.83
CA ASN A 29 -7.09 9.65 9.13
C ASN A 29 -8.25 9.33 8.17
N GLY A 30 -9.06 10.33 7.81
CA GLY A 30 -10.02 10.22 6.73
C GLY A 30 -9.28 10.15 5.40
N GLY A 31 -9.78 9.30 4.50
CA GLY A 31 -9.14 9.03 3.21
C GLY A 31 -8.26 7.78 3.21
N ASN A 32 -8.29 7.06 2.10
CA ASN A 32 -7.43 5.92 1.83
C ASN A 32 -7.24 5.75 0.31
N ILE A 33 -6.11 5.16 -0.08
CA ILE A 33 -5.79 4.93 -1.49
C ILE A 33 -5.21 3.53 -1.62
N SER A 34 -5.61 2.82 -2.69
CA SER A 34 -4.91 1.64 -3.18
C SER A 34 -4.60 1.79 -4.66
N LEU A 35 -3.39 1.39 -5.05
CA LEU A 35 -2.91 1.43 -6.42
C LEU A 35 -2.47 0.02 -6.83
N LEU A 36 -3.12 -0.56 -7.83
CA LEU A 36 -2.70 -1.82 -8.46
C LEU A 36 -1.40 -1.59 -9.24
N LEU A 37 -0.44 -2.49 -9.06
CA LEU A 37 0.89 -2.43 -9.68
C LEU A 37 1.18 -3.73 -10.44
N GLU A 38 1.95 -3.61 -11.51
CA GLU A 38 2.53 -4.73 -12.23
C GLU A 38 3.80 -5.21 -11.52
N GLU A 39 4.02 -6.53 -11.49
CA GLU A 39 5.18 -7.13 -10.83
C GLU A 39 6.51 -6.59 -11.41
N ALA A 40 6.56 -6.36 -12.71
CA ALA A 40 7.75 -5.85 -13.41
C ALA A 40 8.18 -4.48 -12.87
N ASP A 41 7.23 -3.61 -12.50
CA ASP A 41 7.53 -2.30 -11.93
C ASP A 41 8.06 -2.40 -10.50
N VAL A 42 7.65 -3.42 -9.74
CA VAL A 42 8.05 -3.64 -8.34
C VAL A 42 9.45 -4.26 -8.26
N LYS A 43 9.77 -5.23 -9.13
CA LYS A 43 11.04 -5.99 -9.13
C LYS A 43 12.29 -5.12 -9.32
N ASP A 44 12.14 -3.94 -9.92
CA ASP A 44 13.22 -2.95 -10.05
C ASP A 44 13.70 -2.39 -8.70
N TYR A 45 12.84 -2.41 -7.68
CA TYR A 45 13.03 -1.76 -6.38
C TYR A 45 13.05 -2.74 -5.21
N LEU A 46 12.35 -3.86 -5.30
CA LEU A 46 12.21 -4.85 -4.22
C LEU A 46 12.51 -6.26 -4.68
N ASP A 47 13.01 -7.07 -3.73
CA ASP A 47 13.08 -8.51 -3.87
C ASP A 47 11.68 -9.04 -3.53
N THR A 48 10.94 -9.46 -4.55
CA THR A 48 9.54 -9.89 -4.41
C THR A 48 9.39 -11.20 -3.64
N ASP A 49 10.49 -11.92 -3.38
CA ASP A 49 10.49 -13.14 -2.58
C ASP A 49 10.81 -12.86 -1.09
N ALA A 50 11.30 -11.65 -0.77
CA ALA A 50 11.62 -11.23 0.58
C ALA A 50 10.38 -10.73 1.36
N VAL A 51 9.46 -11.64 1.67
CA VAL A 51 8.24 -11.32 2.44
C VAL A 51 8.60 -10.90 3.88
N ILE A 52 8.21 -9.68 4.26
CA ILE A 52 8.45 -9.12 5.60
C ILE A 52 7.43 -9.65 6.61
N ARG A 53 6.15 -9.65 6.23
CA ARG A 53 5.03 -10.14 7.05
C ARG A 53 3.92 -10.69 6.18
N ALA A 54 3.29 -11.79 6.60
CA ALA A 54 2.02 -12.24 6.05
C ALA A 54 0.88 -11.70 6.92
N ILE A 55 -0.03 -10.92 6.34
CA ILE A 55 -1.13 -10.27 7.05
C ILE A 55 -2.46 -10.88 6.58
N PRO A 56 -3.27 -11.48 7.47
CA PRO A 56 -4.61 -11.96 7.10
C PRO A 56 -5.48 -10.82 6.58
N THR A 57 -6.08 -11.00 5.41
CA THR A 57 -6.94 -9.98 4.79
C THR A 57 -8.36 -9.99 5.35
N GLY A 58 -8.83 -11.16 5.80
CA GLY A 58 -10.19 -11.38 6.30
C GLY A 58 -11.22 -11.59 5.19
N PHE A 59 -10.81 -11.80 3.94
CA PHE A 59 -11.67 -12.12 2.80
C PHE A 59 -10.96 -13.08 1.84
N SER A 60 -11.71 -13.66 0.89
CA SER A 60 -11.14 -14.39 -0.25
C SER A 60 -11.41 -13.59 -1.53
N ALA A 61 -10.41 -13.55 -2.41
CA ALA A 61 -10.43 -12.85 -3.70
C ALA A 61 -9.47 -13.55 -4.68
N PRO A 62 -9.79 -14.76 -5.17
CA PRO A 62 -8.88 -15.53 -6.02
C PRO A 62 -8.45 -14.80 -7.29
N GLU A 63 -9.29 -13.89 -7.81
CA GLU A 63 -9.03 -13.07 -9.00
C GLU A 63 -7.94 -12.01 -8.78
N LEU A 64 -7.57 -11.76 -7.52
CA LEU A 64 -6.51 -10.84 -7.14
C LEU A 64 -5.21 -11.56 -6.77
N ASP A 65 -5.18 -12.89 -6.75
CA ASP A 65 -4.01 -13.66 -6.34
C ASP A 65 -2.78 -13.30 -7.21
N GLY A 66 -1.64 -13.06 -6.56
CA GLY A 66 -0.40 -12.61 -7.18
C GLY A 66 -0.34 -11.12 -7.54
N LYS A 67 -1.44 -10.35 -7.41
CA LYS A 67 -1.44 -8.90 -7.70
C LYS A 67 -0.76 -8.09 -6.61
N TYR A 68 -0.13 -6.99 -7.01
CA TYR A 68 0.61 -6.09 -6.11
C TYR A 68 -0.16 -4.79 -5.90
N PHE A 69 -0.17 -4.28 -4.67
CA PHE A 69 -0.82 -3.03 -4.33
C PHE A 69 0.05 -2.15 -3.45
N LEU A 70 0.20 -0.87 -3.83
CA LEU A 70 0.63 0.17 -2.90
C LEU A 70 -0.59 0.74 -2.20
N VAL A 71 -0.62 0.70 -0.87
CA VAL A 71 -1.78 1.10 -0.08
C VAL A 71 -1.42 2.00 1.10
N THR A 72 -2.34 2.89 1.46
CA THR A 72 -2.26 3.67 2.70
C THR A 72 -2.59 2.80 3.91
N GLY A 73 -1.96 3.08 5.05
CA GLY A 73 -2.15 2.31 6.27
C GLY A 73 -3.39 2.70 7.09
N THR A 74 -3.84 1.79 7.95
CA THR A 74 -4.92 2.06 8.90
C THR A 74 -4.51 3.11 9.93
N GLY A 75 -5.40 4.08 10.17
CA GLY A 75 -5.15 5.20 11.09
C GLY A 75 -4.04 6.15 10.65
N LYS A 76 -3.49 6.01 9.43
CA LYS A 76 -2.45 6.89 8.89
C LYS A 76 -3.07 8.15 8.30
N TYR A 77 -2.28 9.23 8.28
CA TYR A 77 -2.75 10.56 7.95
C TYR A 77 -2.10 10.96 6.62
N PHE A 78 -2.90 11.40 5.65
CA PHE A 78 -2.36 11.80 4.34
C PHE A 78 -1.28 12.88 4.46
N LYS A 79 -1.45 13.84 5.38
CA LYS A 79 -0.46 14.88 5.68
C LYS A 79 0.94 14.36 6.01
N ASN A 80 1.02 13.15 6.58
CA ASN A 80 2.27 12.56 7.07
C ASN A 80 2.99 11.75 5.98
N VAL A 81 2.32 11.40 4.88
CA VAL A 81 2.87 10.53 3.84
C VAL A 81 4.13 11.14 3.23
N GLN A 82 4.17 12.45 2.96
CA GLN A 82 5.35 13.12 2.43
C GLN A 82 6.58 13.11 3.37
N TYR A 83 6.37 12.97 4.68
CA TYR A 83 7.45 13.03 5.67
C TYR A 83 7.95 11.65 6.08
N ALA A 84 7.09 10.63 6.03
CA ALA A 84 7.43 9.26 6.37
C ALA A 84 6.64 8.27 5.49
N PRO A 85 6.95 8.15 4.19
CA PRO A 85 6.20 7.28 3.28
C PRO A 85 6.21 5.82 3.73
N ASP A 86 7.34 5.34 4.22
CA ASP A 86 7.57 3.98 4.69
C ASP A 86 6.78 3.63 5.97
N VAL A 87 6.37 4.62 6.76
CA VAL A 87 5.50 4.43 7.93
C VAL A 87 4.02 4.45 7.53
N ASN A 88 3.65 5.24 6.51
CA ASN A 88 2.26 5.53 6.17
C ASN A 88 1.72 4.70 5.00
N LEU A 89 2.62 4.16 4.17
CA LEU A 89 2.30 3.33 3.01
C LEU A 89 2.87 1.92 3.21
N GLY A 90 2.30 0.97 2.48
CA GLY A 90 2.83 -0.38 2.36
C GLY A 90 2.60 -0.95 0.97
N LEU A 91 3.57 -1.71 0.48
CA LEU A 91 3.45 -2.48 -0.76
C LEU A 91 3.20 -3.94 -0.39
N VAL A 92 2.04 -4.45 -0.81
CA VAL A 92 1.60 -5.81 -0.52
C VAL A 92 1.39 -6.61 -1.80
N ARG A 93 1.66 -7.91 -1.76
CA ARG A 93 1.21 -8.88 -2.76
C ARG A 93 0.06 -9.68 -2.17
N ILE A 94 -1.03 -9.84 -2.92
CA ILE A 94 -2.12 -10.74 -2.54
C ILE A 94 -1.70 -12.18 -2.81
N ALA A 95 -1.93 -13.07 -1.86
CA ALA A 95 -1.55 -14.47 -1.92
C ALA A 95 -2.65 -15.37 -1.30
N ASN A 96 -2.52 -16.67 -1.55
CA ASN A 96 -3.42 -17.71 -1.03
C ASN A 96 -4.90 -17.45 -1.38
N GLY A 97 -5.18 -17.09 -2.64
CA GLY A 97 -6.54 -16.87 -3.11
C GLY A 97 -7.21 -15.65 -2.47
N GLY A 98 -6.41 -14.65 -2.08
CA GLY A 98 -6.91 -13.43 -1.46
C GLY A 98 -6.91 -13.41 0.07
N GLU A 99 -6.69 -14.54 0.73
CA GLU A 99 -6.77 -14.66 2.20
C GLU A 99 -5.58 -14.02 2.94
N THR A 100 -4.48 -13.81 2.22
CA THR A 100 -3.25 -13.25 2.77
C THR A 100 -2.76 -12.08 1.91
N ALA A 101 -2.31 -11.02 2.57
CA ALA A 101 -1.51 -9.96 1.95
C ALA A 101 -0.09 -10.05 2.50
N GLU A 102 0.85 -10.40 1.64
CA GLU A 102 2.27 -10.46 1.92
C GLU A 102 2.87 -9.06 1.80
N LEU A 103 3.34 -8.50 2.91
CA LEU A 103 4.00 -7.22 2.95
C LEU A 103 5.44 -7.33 2.44
N LEU A 104 5.75 -6.53 1.42
CA LEU A 104 7.07 -6.50 0.78
C LEU A 104 7.85 -5.22 1.11
N TRP A 105 7.14 -4.13 1.45
CA TRP A 105 7.75 -2.88 1.89
C TRP A 105 6.77 -2.01 2.69
N GLY A 106 7.31 -1.13 3.54
CA GLY A 106 6.55 -0.14 4.27
C GLY A 106 5.94 -0.67 5.56
N PHE A 107 5.03 0.12 6.15
CA PHE A 107 4.53 -0.04 7.52
C PHE A 107 5.63 -0.36 8.54
N THR A 108 6.72 0.42 8.50
CA THR A 108 7.93 0.18 9.31
C THR A 108 7.70 0.30 10.82
N ASP A 109 6.60 0.92 11.25
CA ASP A 109 6.17 1.00 12.65
C ASP A 109 5.32 -0.21 13.11
N GLY A 110 5.21 -1.25 12.29
CA GLY A 110 4.38 -2.43 12.58
C GLY A 110 2.91 -2.25 12.22
N GLY A 111 2.52 -1.13 11.60
CA GLY A 111 1.16 -0.91 11.08
C GLY A 111 0.72 -1.91 10.01
N LYS A 112 -0.47 -1.70 9.43
CA LYS A 112 -1.01 -2.50 8.33
C LYS A 112 -1.86 -1.64 7.40
N PHE A 113 -2.34 -2.22 6.29
CA PHE A 113 -3.22 -1.56 5.33
C PHE A 113 -4.48 -0.97 5.98
N THR A 114 -5.11 -0.01 5.30
CA THR A 114 -6.38 0.64 5.70
C THR A 114 -7.42 -0.37 6.20
N SER A 115 -8.24 0.00 7.19
CA SER A 115 -9.36 -0.84 7.64
C SER A 115 -10.37 -1.15 6.53
N GLU A 116 -10.40 -0.33 5.49
CA GLU A 116 -11.27 -0.48 4.32
C GLU A 116 -10.64 -1.32 3.21
N PHE A 117 -9.48 -1.94 3.43
CA PHE A 117 -8.78 -2.74 2.42
C PHE A 117 -9.66 -3.80 1.74
N PRO A 118 -10.55 -4.54 2.44
CA PRO A 118 -11.50 -5.43 1.77
C PRO A 118 -12.39 -4.70 0.76
N ALA A 119 -12.91 -3.51 1.09
CA ALA A 119 -13.76 -2.74 0.20
C ALA A 119 -13.01 -2.23 -1.05
N HIS A 120 -11.74 -1.83 -0.88
CA HIS A 120 -10.88 -1.52 -2.02
C HIS A 120 -10.70 -2.74 -2.93
N MET A 121 -10.30 -3.87 -2.36
CA MET A 121 -9.99 -5.07 -3.14
C MET A 121 -11.22 -5.59 -3.89
N MET A 122 -12.41 -5.56 -3.29
CA MET A 122 -13.65 -5.95 -3.97
C MET A 122 -14.08 -4.98 -5.10
N SER A 123 -13.50 -3.77 -5.14
CA SER A 123 -13.81 -2.77 -6.17
C SER A 123 -12.82 -2.76 -7.34
N HIS A 124 -11.64 -3.35 -7.17
CA HIS A 124 -10.63 -3.55 -8.22
C HIS A 124 -10.98 -4.76 -9.08
#